data_AF-A0A1Y4CQR3-F1
#
_entry.id   AF-A0A1Y4CQR3-F1
#
_cell.length_a   1.000
_cell.length_b   1.000
_cell.length_c   1.000
_cell.angle_alpha   90.00
_cell.angle_beta   90.00
_cell.angle_gamma   90.00
#
_symmetry.space_group_name_H-M   'P 1'
#
loop_
_entity.id
_entity.type
_entity.pdbx_description
1 polymer ?
#
loop_
_entity_poly.entity_id
_entity_poly.type
_entity_poly.pdbx_seq_one_letter_code
_entity_poly.pdbx_strand_id
1 'polypeptide(L)'
;MRKIAGYLTKNRSEKDQKIAQSTHENRYIKPRKTFWRNSKQLLRCLRKDIHEVYVKMVDLSLIGETVLDWNEEDMNIYHKKRLEVDSLLSLFKSSYRSERIDSVCRLLAEKENLLNKK
;
A
#
# COMPACT_ATOMS: atom_id res chain seq x y z
N MET A 1 -76.07 15.74 -4.21
CA MET A 1 -75.26 14.50 -4.28
C MET A 1 -73.91 14.81 -4.94
N ARG A 2 -72.79 14.84 -4.20
CA ARG A 2 -71.44 15.15 -4.73
C ARG A 2 -70.77 13.86 -5.23
N LYS A 3 -70.33 13.79 -6.48
CA LYS A 3 -69.44 12.73 -6.98
C LYS A 3 -67.99 13.23 -6.89
N ILE A 4 -67.20 12.66 -5.97
CA ILE A 4 -65.74 12.81 -5.95
C ILE A 4 -65.17 11.41 -6.12
N ALA A 5 -64.78 11.05 -7.35
CA ALA A 5 -63.96 9.87 -7.59
C ALA A 5 -63.34 10.00 -8.99
N GLY A 6 -62.04 10.29 -9.07
CA GLY A 6 -61.39 10.34 -10.38
C GLY A 6 -59.94 10.80 -10.48
N TYR A 7 -59.19 10.98 -9.38
CA TYR A 7 -57.83 11.56 -9.49
C TYR A 7 -56.70 10.78 -8.80
N LEU A 8 -56.88 9.53 -8.35
CA LEU A 8 -55.89 8.86 -7.50
C LEU A 8 -55.15 7.64 -8.08
N THR A 9 -55.13 7.42 -9.41
CA THR A 9 -54.47 6.21 -9.96
C THR A 9 -53.30 6.43 -10.91
N LYS A 10 -52.95 7.66 -11.30
CA LYS A 10 -51.87 7.89 -12.28
C LYS A 10 -50.43 7.90 -11.73
N ASN A 11 -50.23 7.97 -10.41
CA ASN A 11 -48.90 8.26 -9.85
C ASN A 11 -48.17 7.07 -9.19
N ARG A 12 -48.74 5.87 -9.18
CA ARG A 12 -48.10 4.69 -8.54
C ARG A 12 -47.12 3.98 -9.49
N SER A 13 -47.50 3.79 -10.75
CA SER A 13 -46.71 3.10 -11.78
C SER A 13 -45.37 3.77 -12.09
N GLU A 14 -45.35 5.10 -12.28
CA GLU A 14 -44.12 5.83 -12.58
C GLU A 14 -43.13 5.86 -11.41
N LYS A 15 -43.63 5.84 -10.18
CA LYS A 15 -42.79 5.80 -8.97
C LYS A 15 -42.10 4.44 -8.85
N ASP A 16 -42.83 3.36 -9.10
CA ASP A 16 -42.31 2.00 -9.05
C ASP A 16 -41.32 1.72 -10.20
N GLN A 17 -41.54 2.29 -11.40
CA GLN A 17 -40.58 2.25 -12.52
C GLN A 17 -39.28 3.02 -12.22
N LYS A 18 -39.36 4.22 -11.64
CA LYS A 18 -38.16 4.99 -11.22
C LYS A 18 -37.39 4.30 -10.10
N ILE A 19 -38.08 3.63 -9.18
CA ILE A 19 -37.43 2.81 -8.13
C ILE A 19 -36.72 1.62 -8.76
N ALA A 20 -37.35 0.91 -9.70
CA ALA A 20 -36.74 -0.23 -10.40
C ALA A 20 -35.47 0.18 -11.18
N GLN A 21 -35.50 1.30 -11.92
CA GLN A 21 -34.33 1.83 -12.65
C GLN A 21 -33.22 2.30 -11.70
N SER A 22 -33.57 2.99 -10.61
CA SER A 22 -32.63 3.41 -9.56
C SER A 22 -31.88 2.23 -8.92
N THR A 23 -32.54 1.08 -8.72
CA THR A 23 -31.86 -0.11 -8.19
C THR A 23 -30.88 -0.76 -9.16
N HIS A 24 -31.04 -0.57 -10.48
CA HIS A 24 -30.11 -1.04 -11.49
C HIS A 24 -28.88 -0.11 -11.56
N GLU A 25 -29.07 1.21 -11.62
CA GLU A 25 -27.95 2.18 -11.61
C GLU A 25 -27.14 2.13 -10.30
N ASN A 26 -27.81 2.00 -9.15
CA ASN A 26 -27.15 1.91 -7.85
C ASN A 26 -26.33 0.61 -7.71
N ARG A 27 -26.68 -0.45 -8.46
CA ARG A 27 -25.93 -1.71 -8.52
C ARG A 27 -24.59 -1.57 -9.26
N TYR A 28 -24.46 -0.66 -10.22
CA TYR A 28 -23.18 -0.39 -10.90
C TYR A 28 -22.35 0.70 -10.19
N ILE A 29 -23.02 1.64 -9.50
CA ILE A 29 -22.35 2.71 -8.74
C ILE A 29 -21.68 2.17 -7.46
N LYS A 30 -22.29 1.19 -6.77
CA LYS A 30 -21.73 0.59 -5.54
C LYS A 30 -20.37 -0.11 -5.78
N PRO A 31 -20.21 -1.02 -6.76
CA PRO A 31 -18.92 -1.63 -7.11
C PRO A 31 -17.86 -0.61 -7.49
N ARG A 32 -18.25 0.47 -8.18
CA ARG A 32 -17.33 1.53 -8.55
C ARG A 32 -16.81 2.29 -7.33
N LYS A 33 -17.68 2.66 -6.38
CA LYS A 33 -17.29 3.35 -5.14
C LYS A 33 -16.45 2.46 -4.23
N THR A 34 -16.74 1.17 -4.12
CA THR A 34 -15.94 0.23 -3.32
C THR A 34 -14.58 -0.02 -3.95
N PHE A 35 -14.50 -0.17 -5.28
CA PHE A 35 -13.25 -0.27 -6.02
C PHE A 35 -12.32 0.91 -5.70
N TRP A 36 -12.78 2.15 -5.87
CA TRP A 36 -11.96 3.34 -5.59
C TRP A 36 -11.51 3.42 -4.13
N ARG A 37 -12.36 3.03 -3.17
CA ARG A 37 -11.96 3.00 -1.75
C ARG A 37 -10.86 1.97 -1.51
N ASN A 38 -11.01 0.76 -2.05
CA ASN A 38 -10.04 -0.31 -1.90
C ASN A 38 -8.70 0.08 -2.55
N SER A 39 -8.72 0.64 -3.76
CA SER A 39 -7.51 1.13 -4.44
C SER A 39 -6.82 2.26 -3.65
N LYS A 40 -7.58 3.22 -3.12
CA LYS A 40 -7.03 4.29 -2.26
C LYS A 40 -6.39 3.72 -0.99
N GLN A 41 -7.02 2.73 -0.38
CA GLN A 41 -6.48 2.08 0.82
C GLN A 41 -5.20 1.31 0.50
N LEU A 42 -5.18 0.54 -0.58
CA LEU A 42 -3.99 -0.17 -1.06
C LEU A 42 -2.84 0.79 -1.33
N LEU A 43 -3.09 1.88 -2.06
CA LEU A 43 -2.08 2.90 -2.35
C LEU A 43 -1.51 3.51 -1.06
N ARG A 44 -2.37 3.77 -0.07
CA ARG A 44 -1.95 4.32 1.22
C ARG A 44 -1.09 3.33 2.00
N CYS A 45 -1.41 2.03 1.98
CA CYS A 45 -0.58 1.00 2.61
C CYS A 45 0.77 0.89 1.91
N LEU A 46 0.78 0.72 0.58
CA LEU A 46 2.02 0.65 -0.21
C LEU A 46 2.93 1.86 0.01
N ARG A 47 2.39 3.08 0.09
CA ARG A 47 3.17 4.28 0.39
C ARG A 47 3.81 4.25 1.77
N LYS A 48 3.12 3.71 2.77
CA LYS A 48 3.66 3.56 4.13
C LYS A 48 4.79 2.54 4.14
N ASP A 49 4.55 1.38 3.56
CA ASP A 49 5.53 0.29 3.52
C ASP A 49 6.81 0.75 2.78
N ILE A 50 6.66 1.44 1.63
CA ILE A 50 7.80 1.99 0.87
C ILE A 50 8.54 3.04 1.70
N HIS A 51 7.81 3.92 2.39
CA HIS A 51 8.42 4.94 3.23
C HIS A 51 9.19 4.33 4.40
N GLU A 52 8.67 3.25 4.99
CA GLU A 52 9.33 2.54 6.08
C GLU A 52 10.68 1.95 5.64
N VAL A 53 10.73 1.26 4.48
CA VAL A 53 11.99 0.80 3.89
C VAL A 53 12.93 1.98 3.63
N TYR A 54 12.42 3.07 3.06
CA TYR A 54 13.23 4.25 2.75
C TYR A 54 13.90 4.85 4.00
N VAL A 55 13.14 5.06 5.09
CA VAL A 55 13.67 5.61 6.34
C VAL A 55 14.77 4.70 6.90
N LYS A 56 14.52 3.38 6.96
CA LYS A 56 15.51 2.41 7.47
C LYS A 56 16.77 2.35 6.60
N MET A 57 16.62 2.51 5.29
CA MET A 57 17.75 2.56 4.37
C MET A 57 18.58 3.84 4.55
N VAL A 58 17.93 4.99 4.78
CA VAL A 58 18.62 6.24 5.13
C VAL A 58 19.35 6.10 6.46
N ASP A 59 18.74 5.49 7.47
CA ASP A 59 19.39 5.22 8.76
C ASP A 59 20.64 4.33 8.61
N LEU A 60 20.59 3.33 7.73
CA LEU A 60 21.72 2.46 7.43
C LEU A 60 22.84 3.22 6.72
N SER A 61 22.49 4.04 5.73
CA SER A 61 23.44 4.93 5.04
C SER A 61 24.11 5.91 6.00
N LEU A 62 23.34 6.49 6.92
CA LEU A 62 23.84 7.43 7.92
C LEU A 62 24.94 6.82 8.80
N ILE A 63 24.73 5.60 9.34
CA ILE A 63 25.77 4.91 10.12
C ILE A 63 27.03 4.72 9.26
N GLY A 64 26.84 4.36 7.99
CA GLY A 64 27.91 4.22 7.00
C GLY A 64 28.77 5.47 6.81
N GLU A 65 28.23 6.65 7.09
CA GLU A 65 28.89 7.95 6.94
C GLU A 65 29.44 8.49 8.27
N THR A 66 28.81 8.17 9.41
CA THR A 66 29.16 8.74 10.72
C THR A 66 30.26 7.99 11.46
N VAL A 67 30.44 6.69 11.22
CA VAL A 67 31.45 5.88 11.92
C VAL A 67 32.82 6.10 11.26
N LEU A 68 33.76 6.69 12.00
CA LEU A 68 35.12 6.99 11.51
C LEU A 68 36.02 5.75 11.55
N ASP A 69 35.93 4.94 12.60
CA ASP A 69 36.69 3.72 12.82
C ASP A 69 35.74 2.61 13.26
N TRP A 70 35.66 1.52 12.49
CA TRP A 70 34.66 0.47 12.67
C TRP A 70 35.16 -0.54 13.69
N ASN A 71 34.51 -0.61 14.84
CA ASN A 71 34.71 -1.70 15.79
C ASN A 71 33.64 -2.81 15.62
N GLU A 72 33.81 -3.90 16.35
CA GLU A 72 32.91 -5.06 16.29
C GLU A 72 31.46 -4.71 16.67
N GLU A 73 31.26 -3.80 17.63
CA GLU A 73 29.93 -3.35 18.04
C GLU A 73 29.26 -2.54 16.93
N ASP A 74 29.98 -1.61 16.29
CA ASP A 74 29.48 -0.83 15.17
C ASP A 74 29.11 -1.72 13.98
N MET A 75 29.94 -2.73 13.68
CA MET A 75 29.65 -3.72 12.65
C MET A 75 28.40 -4.54 12.97
N ASN A 76 28.21 -4.94 14.22
CA ASN A 76 27.02 -5.67 14.66
C ASN A 76 25.75 -4.80 14.56
N ILE A 77 25.85 -3.52 14.94
CA ILE A 77 24.76 -2.55 14.80
C ILE A 77 24.39 -2.38 13.33
N TYR A 78 25.37 -2.18 12.44
CA TYR A 78 25.14 -2.06 11.01
C TYR A 78 24.51 -3.33 10.43
N HIS A 79 25.02 -4.50 10.80
CA HIS A 79 24.50 -5.80 10.38
C HIS A 79 23.03 -6.00 10.75
N LYS A 80 22.69 -5.70 12.01
CA LYS A 80 21.32 -5.79 12.51
C LYS A 80 20.37 -4.86 11.76
N LYS A 81 20.77 -3.61 11.51
CA LYS A 81 19.95 -2.67 10.73
C LYS A 81 19.81 -3.09 9.27
N ARG A 82 20.86 -3.63 8.67
CA ARG A 82 20.83 -4.19 7.31
C ARG A 82 19.86 -5.38 7.22
N LEU A 83 19.86 -6.28 8.21
CA LEU A 83 18.87 -7.37 8.31
C LEU A 83 17.43 -6.86 8.44
N GLU A 84 17.21 -5.76 9.17
CA GLU A 84 15.89 -5.11 9.27
C GLU A 84 15.42 -4.62 7.88
N VAL A 85 16.31 -3.95 7.13
CA VAL A 85 16.02 -3.51 5.75
C VAL A 85 15.71 -4.69 4.84
N ASP A 86 16.49 -5.78 4.91
CA ASP A 86 16.26 -7.01 4.13
C ASP A 86 14.90 -7.64 4.43
N SER A 87 14.51 -7.68 5.72
CA SER A 87 13.22 -8.21 6.14
C SER A 87 12.07 -7.40 5.55
N LEU A 88 12.15 -6.06 5.63
CA LEU A 88 11.16 -5.17 5.05
C LEU A 88 11.10 -5.29 3.52
N LEU A 89 12.27 -5.37 2.86
CA LEU A 89 12.38 -5.57 1.41
C LEU A 89 11.74 -6.90 0.97
N SER A 90 11.87 -7.96 1.76
CA SER A 90 11.27 -9.27 1.47
C SER A 90 9.74 -9.21 1.34
N LEU A 91 9.07 -8.33 2.09
CA LEU A 91 7.61 -8.14 2.01
C LEU A 91 7.16 -7.71 0.60
N PHE A 92 8.02 -7.00 -0.13
CA PHE A 92 7.74 -6.50 -1.47
C PHE A 92 7.85 -7.55 -2.57
N LYS A 93 8.40 -8.74 -2.31
CA LYS A 93 8.51 -9.83 -3.30
C LYS A 93 7.15 -10.31 -3.81
N SER A 94 6.08 -10.08 -3.05
CA SER A 94 4.70 -10.36 -3.46
C SER A 94 4.14 -9.36 -4.48
N SER A 95 4.66 -8.13 -4.48
CA SER A 95 4.13 -6.98 -5.22
C SER A 95 5.03 -6.52 -6.37
N TYR A 96 6.33 -6.85 -6.31
CA TYR A 96 7.35 -6.51 -7.29
C TYR A 96 8.11 -7.76 -7.71
N ARG A 97 8.77 -7.71 -8.87
CA ARG A 97 9.64 -8.79 -9.33
C ARG A 97 10.73 -9.08 -8.28
N SER A 98 10.81 -10.31 -7.82
CA SER A 98 11.70 -10.72 -6.73
C SER A 98 13.17 -10.45 -7.06
N GLU A 99 13.56 -10.55 -8.33
CA GLU A 99 14.95 -10.34 -8.78
C GLU A 99 15.43 -8.91 -8.51
N ARG A 100 14.53 -7.92 -8.54
CA ARG A 100 14.87 -6.54 -8.19
C ARG A 100 15.17 -6.41 -6.70
N ILE A 101 14.35 -7.05 -5.88
CA ILE A 101 14.52 -7.06 -4.42
C ILE A 101 15.80 -7.81 -4.04
N ASP A 102 15.99 -8.99 -4.61
CA ASP A 102 17.16 -9.84 -4.38
C ASP A 102 18.46 -9.16 -4.81
N SER A 103 18.42 -8.35 -5.88
CA SER A 103 19.56 -7.53 -6.28
C SER A 103 19.92 -6.48 -5.23
N VAL A 104 18.92 -5.82 -4.62
CA VAL A 104 19.19 -4.80 -3.59
C VAL A 104 19.75 -5.44 -2.32
N CYS A 105 19.16 -6.54 -1.85
CA CYS A 105 19.67 -7.27 -0.68
C CYS A 105 21.11 -7.74 -0.89
N ARG A 106 21.45 -8.24 -2.09
CA ARG A 106 22.83 -8.62 -2.43
C ARG A 106 23.78 -7.43 -2.39
N LEU A 107 23.43 -6.30 -2.99
CA LEU A 107 24.28 -5.11 -2.98
C LEU A 107 24.55 -4.61 -1.55
N LEU A 108 23.55 -4.69 -0.66
CA LEU A 108 23.71 -4.33 0.75
C LEU A 108 24.64 -5.30 1.48
N ALA A 109 24.51 -6.60 1.25
CA ALA A 109 25.41 -7.61 1.80
C ALA A 109 26.84 -7.48 1.27
N GLU A 110 27.01 -7.17 -0.02
CA GLU A 110 28.32 -6.89 -0.62
C GLU A 110 28.96 -5.65 0.01
N LYS A 111 28.21 -4.56 0.18
CA LYS A 111 28.69 -3.35 0.86
C LYS A 111 29.13 -3.64 2.29
N GLU A 112 28.35 -4.42 3.05
CA GLU A 112 28.71 -4.86 4.40
C GLU A 112 30.02 -5.65 4.42
N ASN A 113 30.18 -6.62 3.50
CA ASN A 113 31.40 -7.40 3.39
C ASN A 113 32.64 -6.56 3.05
N LEU A 114 32.47 -5.44 2.36
CA LEU A 114 33.57 -4.49 2.10
C LEU A 114 33.96 -3.70 3.35
N LEU A 115 33.02 -3.44 4.26
CA LEU A 115 33.32 -2.83 5.56
C LEU A 115 34.08 -3.80 6.46
N ASN A 116 33.71 -5.08 6.47
CA ASN A 116 34.38 -6.14 7.24
C ASN A 116 35.83 -6.45 6.81
N LYS A 117 36.27 -5.97 5.64
CA LYS A 117 37.61 -6.25 5.08
C LYS A 117 38.64 -5.14 5.33
N LYS A 118 38.21 -4.04 5.95
CA LYS A 118 39.09 -2.92 6.34
C LYS A 118 39.56 -3.10 7.77
#